data_AF-A0A6G8CFQ3-F1
#
_entry.id   AF-A0A6G8CFQ3-F1
#
_cell.length_a   1.000
_cell.length_b   1.000
_cell.length_c   1.000
_cell.angle_alpha   90.00
_cell.angle_beta   90.00
_cell.angle_gamma   90.00
#
_symmetry.space_group_name_H-M   'P 1'
#
loop_
_entity.id
_entity.type
_entity.pdbx_description
1 polymer ?
#
loop_
_entity_poly.entity_id
_entity_poly.type
_entity_poly.pdbx_seq_one_letter_code
_entity_poly.pdbx_strand_id
1 'polypeptide(L)'
;MRPLSQFLRLTAAVMCGGLLLAGPAHAQKAQTKKGAYPAAEGFDQAGSDPKAIAIADKVMNAMGGYDAWRNTRYLAWSFFGGQYQIWDKYTGDFHWEKDTLVANYNLNYKKGRYTAAAKIFQPRRPARKYSTGSCPFGLTTPTGW
;
A
#
# COMPACT_ATOMS: atom_id res chain seq x y z
N MET A 1 0.08 62.40 53.59
CA MET A 1 0.83 63.46 52.85
C MET A 1 1.66 62.76 51.77
N ARG A 2 1.47 63.06 50.47
CA ARG A 2 2.28 62.59 49.33
C ARG A 2 3.15 63.77 48.82
N PRO A 3 4.32 63.54 48.19
CA PRO A 3 4.40 63.54 46.70
C PRO A 3 5.44 62.51 46.16
N LEU A 4 5.23 61.82 45.03
CA LEU A 4 5.25 62.20 43.59
C LEU A 4 6.65 62.39 42.98
N SER A 5 7.12 61.42 42.18
CA SER A 5 7.92 61.51 40.93
C SER A 5 8.64 60.16 40.71
N GLN A 6 8.48 59.38 39.63
CA GLN A 6 8.44 59.55 38.17
C GLN A 6 9.74 59.02 37.49
N PHE A 7 9.49 58.04 36.61
CA PHE A 7 10.18 57.71 35.37
C PHE A 7 11.54 56.97 35.34
N LEU A 8 11.43 55.71 34.92
CA LEU A 8 11.94 55.15 33.66
C LEU A 8 13.47 55.15 33.47
N ARG A 9 14.07 53.99 33.76
CA ARG A 9 15.41 53.63 33.28
C ARG A 9 15.27 52.77 32.03
N LEU A 10 15.75 53.31 30.92
CA LEU A 10 16.01 52.62 29.67
C LEU A 10 17.42 52.01 29.69
N THR A 11 17.61 50.96 28.90
CA THR A 11 18.87 50.25 28.57
C THR A 11 19.33 49.25 29.65
N ALA A 12 19.86 48.06 29.35
CA ALA A 12 20.54 47.61 28.14
C ALA A 12 20.61 46.06 28.10
N ALA A 13 21.27 45.59 27.05
CA ALA A 13 22.10 44.37 26.96
C ALA A 13 21.49 43.14 26.26
N VAL A 14 21.86 43.07 24.98
CA VAL A 14 22.17 41.86 24.22
C VAL A 14 23.01 40.89 25.07
N MET A 15 22.58 39.64 25.16
CA MET A 15 23.40 38.50 25.61
C MET A 15 23.27 37.38 24.59
N CYS A 16 24.37 37.12 23.89
CA CYS A 16 24.63 35.86 23.18
C CYS A 16 24.50 34.69 24.16
N GLY A 17 23.84 33.61 23.74
CA GLY A 17 23.83 32.39 24.53
C GLY A 17 23.25 31.18 23.78
N GLY A 18 24.11 30.24 23.44
CA GLY A 18 23.80 28.82 23.60
C GLY A 18 23.18 28.08 22.42
N LEU A 19 24.06 27.46 21.63
CA LEU A 19 23.80 26.24 20.88
C LEU A 19 23.44 25.06 21.83
N LEU A 20 22.71 24.07 21.30
CA LEU A 20 22.40 22.73 21.84
C LEU A 20 21.13 22.59 22.72
N LEU A 21 19.96 22.65 22.08
CA LEU A 21 18.80 21.90 22.55
C LEU A 21 18.96 20.42 22.16
N ALA A 22 19.70 19.65 22.97
CA ALA A 22 19.56 18.20 23.00
C ALA A 22 18.22 17.86 23.68
N GLY A 23 17.13 17.97 22.92
CA GLY A 23 15.84 17.43 23.35
C GLY A 23 15.95 15.90 23.46
N PRO A 24 15.37 15.26 24.49
CA PRO A 24 15.32 13.81 24.50
C PRO A 24 14.56 13.39 23.25
N ALA A 25 15.18 12.49 22.48
CA ALA A 25 14.48 11.68 21.50
C ALA A 25 13.40 10.90 22.26
N HIS A 26 12.24 11.55 22.45
CA HIS A 26 11.02 10.87 22.79
C HIS A 26 10.71 10.02 21.57
N ALA A 27 11.18 8.77 21.62
CA ALA A 27 10.57 7.68 20.91
C ALA A 27 9.10 7.69 21.33
N GLN A 28 8.28 8.40 20.55
CA GLN A 28 6.84 8.39 20.71
C GLN A 28 6.44 6.93 20.57
N LYS A 29 6.12 6.28 21.69
CA LYS A 29 5.40 5.02 21.68
C LYS A 29 4.12 5.30 20.92
N ALA A 30 4.07 4.89 19.65
CA ALA A 30 2.86 4.89 18.87
C ALA A 30 1.88 3.98 19.62
N GLN A 31 0.99 4.60 20.41
CA GLN A 31 -0.19 3.93 20.92
C GLN A 31 -1.04 3.58 19.70
N THR A 32 -0.91 2.34 19.24
CA THR A 32 -1.81 1.75 18.26
C THR A 32 -3.18 1.72 18.89
N LYS A 33 -4.01 2.72 18.61
CA LYS A 33 -5.45 2.63 18.82
C LYS A 33 -5.91 1.35 18.12
N LYS A 34 -6.66 0.51 18.84
CA LYS A 34 -7.48 -0.57 18.27
C LYS A 34 -8.10 -0.02 16.98
N GLY A 35 -7.84 -0.66 15.83
CA GLY A 35 -8.09 -0.08 14.50
C GLY A 35 -9.39 0.70 14.45
N ALA A 36 -9.33 1.98 14.08
CA ALA A 36 -10.49 2.88 14.01
C ALA A 36 -11.36 2.59 12.76
N TYR A 37 -11.50 1.32 12.40
CA TYR A 37 -12.16 0.85 11.19
C TYR A 37 -12.91 -0.45 11.47
N PRO A 38 -14.03 -0.67 10.76
CA PRO A 38 -14.85 -1.85 10.99
C PRO A 38 -14.10 -3.11 10.59
N ALA A 39 -14.32 -4.19 11.35
CA ALA A 39 -13.92 -5.51 10.91
C ALA A 39 -14.65 -5.87 9.60
N ALA A 40 -13.99 -6.62 8.71
CA ALA A 40 -14.63 -7.11 7.50
C ALA A 40 -15.79 -8.06 7.85
N GLU A 41 -16.77 -8.17 6.96
CA GLU A 41 -17.84 -9.15 7.10
C GLU A 41 -17.26 -10.56 7.21
N GLY A 42 -17.69 -11.32 8.22
CA GLY A 42 -17.18 -12.67 8.49
C GLY A 42 -15.81 -12.74 9.18
N PHE A 43 -15.26 -11.62 9.68
CA PHE A 43 -13.98 -11.64 10.40
C PHE A 43 -14.10 -12.37 11.76
N ASP A 44 -13.41 -13.50 11.91
CA ASP A 44 -13.31 -14.23 13.17
C ASP A 44 -12.21 -13.63 14.06
N GLN A 45 -12.61 -12.68 14.91
CA GLN A 45 -11.69 -12.06 15.87
C GLN A 45 -11.21 -13.03 16.96
N ALA A 46 -12.04 -14.00 17.36
CA ALA A 46 -11.73 -14.90 18.46
C ALA A 46 -10.77 -16.03 18.04
N GLY A 47 -10.91 -16.52 16.81
CA GLY A 47 -10.01 -17.52 16.21
C GLY A 47 -8.73 -16.95 15.60
N SER A 48 -8.60 -15.62 15.52
CA SER A 48 -7.41 -14.96 14.97
C SER A 48 -6.31 -14.77 16.01
N ASP A 49 -5.05 -14.96 15.61
CA ASP A 49 -3.89 -14.70 16.47
C ASP A 49 -3.79 -13.19 16.82
N PRO A 50 -3.68 -12.81 18.11
CA PRO A 50 -3.63 -11.41 18.52
C PRO A 50 -2.46 -10.61 17.94
N LYS A 51 -1.31 -11.24 17.68
CA LYS A 51 -0.16 -10.57 17.05
C LYS A 51 -0.42 -10.30 15.58
N ALA A 52 -1.09 -11.21 14.87
CA ALA A 52 -1.47 -10.99 13.48
C ALA A 52 -2.43 -9.80 13.35
N ILE A 53 -3.42 -9.70 14.23
CA ILE A 53 -4.34 -8.54 14.31
C ILE A 53 -3.54 -7.26 14.56
N ALA A 54 -2.63 -7.27 15.53
CA ALA A 54 -1.82 -6.10 15.86
C ALA A 54 -0.88 -5.66 14.70
N ILE A 55 -0.39 -6.61 13.90
CA ILE A 55 0.41 -6.31 12.71
C ILE A 55 -0.47 -5.68 11.63
N ALA A 56 -1.66 -6.22 11.37
CA ALA A 56 -2.61 -5.64 10.43
C ALA A 56 -2.96 -4.19 10.82
N ASP A 57 -3.18 -3.94 12.12
CA ASP A 57 -3.42 -2.59 12.65
C ASP A 57 -2.24 -1.64 12.42
N LYS A 58 -1.02 -2.12 12.58
CA LYS A 58 0.18 -1.31 12.28
C LYS A 58 0.29 -0.99 10.79
N VAL A 59 0.01 -1.97 9.92
CA VAL A 59 0.06 -1.78 8.46
C VAL A 59 -0.98 -0.76 8.02
N MET A 60 -2.24 -0.89 8.48
CA MET A 60 -3.29 0.07 8.15
C MET A 60 -2.95 1.49 8.60
N ASN A 61 -2.44 1.65 9.82
CA ASN A 61 -2.00 2.96 10.30
C ASN A 61 -0.82 3.52 9.49
N ALA A 62 0.16 2.69 9.15
CA ALA A 62 1.33 3.09 8.36
C ALA A 62 0.97 3.51 6.92
N MET A 63 -0.09 2.93 6.35
CA MET A 63 -0.60 3.30 5.02
C MET A 63 -1.45 4.59 5.02
N GLY A 64 -1.52 5.33 6.13
CA GLY A 64 -2.32 6.55 6.27
C GLY A 64 -3.71 6.34 6.87
N GLY A 65 -3.98 5.15 7.41
CA GLY A 65 -5.24 4.83 8.06
C GLY A 65 -6.35 4.39 7.11
N TYR A 66 -7.53 4.17 7.67
CA TYR A 66 -8.65 3.59 6.93
C TYR A 66 -9.25 4.53 5.88
N ASP A 67 -9.33 5.84 6.18
CA ASP A 67 -9.85 6.81 5.22
C ASP A 67 -8.94 6.93 3.98
N ALA A 68 -7.62 6.92 4.20
CA ALA A 68 -6.65 6.85 3.11
C ALA A 68 -6.85 5.56 2.30
N TRP A 69 -6.89 4.41 2.96
CA TRP A 69 -7.13 3.11 2.30
C TRP A 69 -8.42 3.10 1.45
N ARG A 70 -9.52 3.64 2.00
CA ARG A 70 -10.81 3.72 1.30
C ARG A 70 -10.71 4.58 0.04
N ASN A 71 -10.09 5.75 0.14
CA ASN A 71 -9.98 6.72 -0.95
C ASN A 71 -8.88 6.36 -1.96
N THR A 72 -7.98 5.43 -1.64
CA THR A 72 -6.97 4.94 -2.57
C THR A 72 -7.65 4.24 -3.76
N ARG A 73 -7.44 4.82 -4.95
CA ARG A 73 -7.93 4.28 -6.21
C ARG A 73 -6.97 3.27 -6.82
N TYR A 74 -5.69 3.63 -6.93
CA TYR A 74 -4.69 2.79 -7.57
C TYR A 74 -3.72 2.18 -6.57
N LEU A 75 -3.48 0.89 -6.69
CA LEU A 75 -2.39 0.18 -6.02
C LEU A 75 -1.47 -0.37 -7.09
N ALA A 76 -0.21 0.05 -7.09
CA ALA A 76 0.79 -0.44 -8.03
C ALA A 76 1.98 -1.01 -7.26
N TRP A 77 2.50 -2.14 -7.71
CA TRP A 77 3.68 -2.76 -7.11
C TRP A 77 4.47 -3.56 -8.13
N SER A 78 5.76 -3.67 -7.86
CA SER A 78 6.66 -4.56 -8.58
C SER A 78 7.06 -5.70 -7.66
N PHE A 79 7.09 -6.92 -8.17
CA PHE A 79 7.72 -8.04 -7.47
C PHE A 79 9.06 -8.39 -8.12
N PHE A 80 9.86 -9.15 -7.38
CA PHE A 80 11.10 -9.73 -7.90
C PHE A 80 10.86 -10.45 -9.23
N GLY A 81 11.86 -10.39 -10.12
CA GLY A 81 11.78 -11.03 -11.43
C GLY A 81 11.03 -10.25 -12.50
N GLY A 82 11.00 -8.92 -12.39
CA GLY A 82 10.52 -8.02 -13.47
C GLY A 82 9.02 -8.02 -13.68
N GLN A 83 8.25 -8.32 -12.63
CA GLN A 83 6.79 -8.31 -12.68
C GLN A 83 6.28 -6.95 -12.22
N TYR A 84 5.33 -6.38 -12.96
CA TYR A 84 4.66 -5.15 -12.60
C TYR A 84 3.15 -5.34 -12.58
N GLN A 85 2.50 -4.74 -11.57
CA GLN A 85 1.08 -4.90 -11.31
C GLN A 85 0.46 -3.56 -10.96
N ILE A 86 -0.76 -3.34 -11.46
CA ILE A 86 -1.62 -2.22 -11.07
C ILE A 86 -3.03 -2.74 -10.84
N TRP A 87 -3.67 -2.26 -9.78
CA TRP A 87 -5.10 -2.45 -9.53
C TRP A 87 -5.80 -1.11 -9.39
N ASP A 88 -6.82 -0.85 -10.23
CA ASP A 88 -7.85 0.17 -9.99
C ASP A 88 -8.94 -0.44 -9.11
N LYS A 89 -8.94 -0.08 -7.82
CA LYS A 89 -9.92 -0.54 -6.82
C LYS A 89 -11.35 -0.17 -7.17
N TYR A 90 -11.57 0.91 -7.92
CA TYR A 90 -12.91 1.44 -8.17
C TYR A 90 -13.57 0.72 -9.34
N THR A 91 -12.84 0.50 -10.42
CA THR A 91 -13.37 -0.21 -11.59
C THR A 91 -13.20 -1.72 -11.46
N GLY A 92 -12.27 -2.18 -10.61
CA GLY A 92 -11.88 -3.58 -10.48
C GLY A 92 -10.85 -4.01 -11.51
N ASP A 93 -10.30 -3.10 -12.30
CA ASP A 93 -9.33 -3.43 -13.36
C ASP A 93 -7.97 -3.74 -12.75
N PHE A 94 -7.47 -4.93 -13.06
CA PHE A 94 -6.19 -5.46 -12.66
C PHE A 94 -5.32 -5.68 -13.90
N HIS A 95 -4.17 -5.02 -13.89
CA HIS A 95 -3.13 -5.14 -14.89
C HIS A 95 -1.96 -5.91 -14.28
N TRP A 96 -1.48 -6.92 -15.00
CA TRP A 96 -0.28 -7.65 -14.67
C TRP A 96 0.58 -7.77 -15.92
N GLU A 97 1.87 -7.53 -15.78
CA GLU A 97 2.81 -7.72 -16.86
C GLU A 97 4.12 -8.35 -16.39
N LYS A 98 4.69 -9.14 -17.28
CA LYS A 98 6.02 -9.72 -17.15
C LYS A 98 6.58 -10.06 -18.52
N ASP A 99 7.80 -9.59 -18.80
CA ASP A 99 8.50 -9.82 -20.07
C ASP A 99 7.63 -9.39 -21.26
N THR A 100 7.12 -10.35 -22.03
CA THR A 100 6.26 -10.13 -23.20
C THR A 100 4.80 -10.49 -22.95
N LEU A 101 4.47 -10.93 -21.74
CA LEU A 101 3.14 -11.34 -21.34
C LEU A 101 2.47 -10.22 -20.56
N VAL A 102 1.36 -9.74 -21.09
CA VAL A 102 0.51 -8.72 -20.47
C VAL A 102 -0.87 -9.34 -20.25
N ALA A 103 -1.40 -9.26 -19.05
CA ALA A 103 -2.73 -9.70 -18.70
C ALA A 103 -3.52 -8.54 -18.09
N ASN A 104 -4.72 -8.30 -18.61
CA ASN A 104 -5.67 -7.34 -18.07
C ASN A 104 -6.93 -8.11 -17.68
N TYR A 105 -7.35 -7.97 -16.44
CA TYR A 105 -8.48 -8.70 -15.87
C TYR A 105 -9.30 -7.79 -14.99
N ASN A 106 -10.61 -7.92 -15.00
CA ASN A 106 -11.46 -7.20 -14.07
C ASN A 106 -11.99 -8.14 -12.98
N LEU A 107 -11.69 -7.79 -11.73
CA LEU A 107 -12.01 -8.60 -10.55
C LEU A 107 -13.51 -8.63 -10.22
N ASN A 108 -14.26 -7.61 -10.64
CA ASN A 108 -15.69 -7.50 -10.33
C ASN A 108 -16.52 -8.47 -11.18
N TYR A 109 -16.35 -8.44 -12.50
CA TYR A 109 -17.11 -9.29 -13.45
C TYR A 109 -16.31 -10.49 -13.96
N LYS A 110 -15.10 -10.70 -13.46
CA LYS A 110 -14.28 -11.89 -13.69
C LYS A 110 -13.93 -12.17 -15.15
N LYS A 111 -13.73 -11.13 -15.96
CA LYS A 111 -13.32 -11.25 -17.38
C LYS A 111 -11.99 -10.57 -17.61
N GLY A 112 -11.22 -11.10 -18.54
CA GLY A 112 -9.95 -10.49 -18.93
C GLY A 112 -9.48 -10.92 -20.30
N ARG A 113 -8.35 -10.34 -20.69
CA ARG A 113 -7.61 -10.59 -21.92
C ARG A 113 -6.13 -10.62 -21.61
N TYR A 114 -5.39 -11.41 -22.36
CA TYR A 114 -3.94 -11.42 -22.30
C TYR A 114 -3.34 -11.25 -23.69
N THR A 115 -2.11 -10.78 -23.73
CA THR A 115 -1.31 -10.65 -24.93
C THR A 115 0.07 -11.20 -24.62
N ALA A 116 0.54 -12.13 -25.43
CA ALA A 116 1.90 -12.62 -25.39
C ALA A 116 2.55 -12.25 -26.72
N ALA A 117 3.65 -11.48 -26.71
CA ALA A 117 4.46 -11.40 -27.91
C ALA A 117 5.01 -12.79 -28.21
N ALA A 118 4.97 -13.20 -29.48
CA ALA A 118 5.61 -14.41 -29.95
C ALA A 118 7.12 -14.27 -29.76
N LYS A 119 7.61 -14.58 -28.56
CA LYS A 119 9.04 -14.83 -28.36
C LYS A 119 9.38 -15.93 -29.35
N ILE A 120 10.35 -15.72 -30.25
CA ILE A 120 10.87 -16.78 -31.12
C ILE A 120 11.22 -17.94 -30.21
N PHE A 121 10.33 -18.91 -30.16
CA PHE A 121 10.58 -20.19 -29.54
C PHE A 121 11.62 -20.82 -30.45
N GLN A 122 12.90 -20.71 -30.10
CA GLN A 122 13.89 -21.64 -30.61
C GLN A 122 13.50 -23.00 -30.03
N PRO A 123 12.87 -23.87 -30.82
CA PRO A 123 12.31 -25.10 -30.32
C PRO A 123 13.48 -26.07 -30.10
N ARG A 124 13.67 -26.57 -28.88
CA ARG A 124 14.19 -27.95 -28.75
C ARG A 124 13.10 -29.01 -29.05
N ARG A 125 11.87 -28.60 -29.43
CA ARG A 125 10.81 -29.41 -30.06
C ARG A 125 9.73 -28.51 -30.68
N PRO A 126 9.13 -28.85 -31.83
CA PRO A 126 8.49 -27.90 -32.75
C PRO A 126 7.24 -27.18 -32.20
N ALA A 127 7.05 -25.98 -32.77
CA ALA A 127 6.17 -24.90 -32.35
C ALA A 127 4.66 -25.19 -32.46
N ARG A 128 3.88 -24.69 -31.49
CA ARG A 128 2.44 -24.44 -31.65
C ARG A 128 2.19 -22.93 -31.70
N LYS A 129 1.35 -22.51 -32.65
CA LYS A 129 0.99 -21.11 -32.96
C LYS A 129 0.39 -20.40 -31.72
N TYR A 130 0.76 -19.13 -31.52
CA TYR A 130 0.20 -18.25 -30.50
C TYR A 130 -1.21 -17.76 -30.91
N SER A 131 -2.14 -17.67 -29.95
CA SER A 131 -3.50 -17.16 -30.14
C SER A 131 -3.82 -16.01 -29.19
N THR A 132 -4.55 -15.01 -29.68
CA THR A 132 -5.28 -14.05 -28.85
C THR A 132 -6.47 -14.80 -28.24
N GLY A 133 -6.46 -15.00 -26.93
CA GLY A 133 -7.52 -15.73 -26.23
C GLY A 133 -8.29 -14.84 -25.26
N SER A 134 -9.61 -14.84 -25.35
CA SER A 134 -10.47 -14.52 -24.21
C SER A 134 -10.63 -15.79 -23.38
N CYS A 135 -10.30 -15.74 -22.08
CA CYS A 135 -10.56 -16.86 -21.17
C CYS A 135 -11.90 -16.66 -20.46
N PRO A 136 -12.98 -17.36 -20.84
CA PRO A 136 -14.02 -17.73 -19.90
C PRO A 136 -13.54 -19.01 -19.20
N PHE A 137 -13.11 -18.93 -17.95
CA PHE A 137 -12.61 -20.11 -17.24
C PHE A 137 -13.79 -21.01 -16.83
N GLY A 138 -14.14 -21.97 -17.69
CA GLY A 138 -14.72 -23.25 -17.28
C GLY A 138 -13.56 -24.21 -16.99
N LEU A 139 -13.45 -24.63 -15.74
CA LEU A 139 -12.46 -25.63 -15.31
C LEU A 139 -12.76 -26.96 -16.00
N THR A 140 -11.86 -27.42 -16.87
CA THR A 140 -11.62 -28.85 -17.07
C THR A 140 -10.12 -29.08 -16.95
N THR A 141 -9.74 -29.74 -15.85
CA THR A 141 -8.42 -30.32 -15.70
C THR A 141 -8.26 -31.45 -16.73
N PRO A 142 -7.17 -31.52 -17.50
CA PRO A 142 -6.78 -32.78 -18.12
C PRO A 142 -6.16 -33.64 -17.01
N THR A 143 -6.87 -34.69 -16.61
CA THR A 143 -6.27 -35.83 -15.92
C THR A 143 -5.33 -36.53 -16.89
N GLY A 144 -4.04 -36.54 -16.57
CA GLY A 144 -3.02 -37.29 -17.29
C GLY A 144 -1.76 -37.36 -16.43
N TRP A 145 -1.60 -38.49 -15.74
CA TRP A 145 -0.34 -38.94 -15.18
C TRP A 145 0.62 -39.32 -16.31
#